data_AF-A0AB38SC24-F1
#
_entry.id   AF-A0AB38SC24-F1
#
_cell.length_a   1.000
_cell.length_b   1.000
_cell.length_c   1.000
_cell.angle_alpha   90.00
_cell.angle_beta   90.00
_cell.angle_gamma   90.00
#
_symmetry.space_group_name_H-M   'P 1'
#
loop_
_entity.id
_entity.type
_entity.pdbx_description
1 polymer ?
#
loop_
_entity_poly.entity_id
_entity_poly.type
_entity_poly.pdbx_seq_one_letter_code
_entity_poly.pdbx_strand_id
1 'polypeptide(L)'
;MSEVTYYVALPFVFSDDGVAAGEPAECMSANAAVMRAEALSRKPGHAGAVAFSRTGDPSSGDFSDATLIRKFGEVPDDLSAL
;
A
#
# COMPACT_ATOMS: atom_id res chain seq x y z
N MET A 1 -19.79 -14.16 -2.12
CA MET A 1 -20.67 -13.50 -1.12
C MET A 1 -19.87 -13.30 0.16
N SER A 2 -19.14 -12.20 0.22
CA SER A 2 -19.11 -11.17 1.26
C SER A 2 -17.84 -10.40 0.95
N GLU A 3 -17.96 -9.34 0.15
CA GLU A 3 -16.81 -8.52 -0.19
C GLU A 3 -16.20 -7.94 1.10
N VAL A 4 -14.91 -8.17 1.28
CA VAL A 4 -14.15 -7.66 2.42
C VAL A 4 -13.24 -6.54 1.91
N THR A 5 -13.29 -5.39 2.57
CA THR A 5 -12.35 -4.30 2.31
C THR A 5 -11.12 -4.47 3.20
N TYR A 6 -9.98 -4.66 2.57
CA TYR A 6 -8.67 -4.71 3.19
C TYR A 6 -8.02 -3.33 3.09
N TYR A 7 -7.29 -2.92 4.13
CA TYR A 7 -6.50 -1.70 4.13
C TYR A 7 -5.03 -2.06 4.22
N VAL A 8 -4.21 -1.55 3.31
CA VAL A 8 -2.81 -1.95 3.19
C VAL A 8 -1.92 -0.71 3.16
N ALA A 9 -0.82 -0.78 3.91
CA ALA A 9 0.30 0.14 3.79
C ALA A 9 1.44 -0.54 3.05
N LEU A 10 1.82 -0.02 1.89
CA LEU A 10 2.91 -0.55 1.09
C LEU A 10 4.09 0.44 1.09
N PRO A 11 5.24 0.07 1.68
CA PRO A 11 6.45 0.87 1.58
C PRO A 11 7.07 0.76 0.19
N PHE A 12 7.80 1.80 -0.19
CA PHE A 12 8.67 1.81 -1.34
C PHE A 12 10.10 2.08 -0.86
N VAL A 13 11.04 1.24 -1.28
CA VAL A 13 12.45 1.29 -0.88
C VAL A 13 13.33 1.59 -2.08
N PHE A 14 14.44 2.27 -1.84
CA PHE A 14 15.45 2.46 -2.89
C PHE A 14 16.07 1.12 -3.25
N SER A 15 16.23 0.88 -4.54
CA SER A 15 16.86 -0.29 -5.14
C SER A 15 17.82 0.16 -6.24
N ASP A 16 18.65 -0.75 -6.74
CA ASP A 16 19.64 -0.44 -7.78
C ASP A 16 18.98 0.08 -9.07
N ASP A 17 17.75 -0.35 -9.36
CA ASP A 17 16.94 0.05 -10.52
C ASP A 17 15.97 1.22 -10.22
N GLY A 18 16.13 1.90 -9.08
CA GLY A 18 15.30 3.05 -8.68
C GLY A 18 14.51 2.79 -7.39
N VAL A 19 13.20 2.62 -7.51
CA VAL A 19 12.30 2.44 -6.36
C VAL A 19 11.49 1.16 -6.52
N ALA A 20 11.54 0.28 -5.52
CA ALA A 20 10.85 -1.00 -5.49
C ALA A 20 9.82 -1.05 -4.36
N ALA A 21 8.71 -1.77 -4.58
CA ALA A 21 7.77 -2.08 -3.51
C ALA A 21 8.42 -3.00 -2.47
N GLY A 22 8.26 -2.67 -1.19
CA GLY A 22 8.67 -3.51 -0.07
C GLY A 22 7.52 -4.38 0.45
N GLU A 23 7.66 -4.88 1.67
CA GLU A 23 6.66 -5.76 2.29
C GLU A 23 5.37 -5.00 2.64
N PRO A 24 4.20 -5.40 2.10
CA PRO A 24 2.92 -4.81 2.47
C PRO A 24 2.54 -5.11 3.92
N ALA A 25 1.88 -4.15 4.57
CA ALA A 25 1.34 -4.32 5.91
C ALA A 25 -0.17 -4.10 5.91
N GLU A 26 -0.93 -5.16 6.09
CA GLU A 26 -2.38 -5.08 6.28
C GLU A 26 -2.72 -4.40 7.62
N CYS A 27 -3.80 -3.62 7.60
CA CYS A 27 -4.24 -2.77 8.69
C CYS A 27 -5.74 -2.91 8.90
N MET A 28 -6.19 -2.72 10.14
CA MET A 28 -7.60 -2.89 10.52
C MET A 28 -8.51 -1.75 10.06
N SER A 29 -7.96 -0.64 9.56
CA SER A 29 -8.73 0.51 9.05
C SER A 29 -7.90 1.38 8.12
N ALA A 30 -8.57 2.24 7.35
CA ALA A 30 -7.93 3.25 6.50
C ALA A 30 -6.95 4.14 7.29
N ASN A 31 -7.35 4.62 8.47
CA ASN A 31 -6.51 5.50 9.28
C ASN A 31 -5.27 4.76 9.80
N ALA A 32 -5.41 3.49 10.18
CA ALA A 32 -4.28 2.65 10.57
C ALA A 32 -3.30 2.44 9.40
N ALA A 33 -3.81 2.20 8.19
CA ALA A 33 -2.98 2.10 6.98
C ALA A 33 -2.24 3.40 6.68
N VAL A 34 -2.90 4.55 6.81
CA VAL A 34 -2.27 5.88 6.61
C VAL A 34 -1.14 6.11 7.61
N MET A 35 -1.40 5.89 8.90
CA MET A 35 -0.37 6.05 9.95
C MET A 35 0.81 5.08 9.74
N ARG A 36 0.52 3.84 9.31
CA ARG A 36 1.53 2.82 9.02
C ARG A 36 2.38 3.23 7.81
N ALA A 37 1.75 3.68 6.72
CA ALA A 37 2.44 4.16 5.53
C ALA A 37 3.34 5.36 5.85
N GLU A 38 2.84 6.33 6.62
CA GLU A 38 3.64 7.49 7.05
C GLU A 38 4.85 7.09 7.90
N ALA A 39 4.67 6.15 8.83
CA ALA A 39 5.77 5.65 9.64
C ALA A 39 6.81 4.91 8.78
N LEU A 40 6.36 4.14 7.78
CA LEU A 40 7.23 3.41 6.86
C LEU A 40 8.00 4.36 5.93
N SER A 41 7.36 5.41 5.40
CA SER A 41 8.00 6.35 4.48
C SER A 41 9.14 7.15 5.11
N ARG A 42 9.18 7.21 6.46
CA ARG A 42 10.22 7.93 7.22
C ARG A 42 11.39 7.03 7.64
N LYS A 43 11.33 5.73 7.37
CA LYS A 43 12.41 4.81 7.73
C LYS A 43 13.63 5.02 6.83
N PRO A 44 14.86 4.92 7.35
CA PRO A 44 16.06 4.94 6.52
C PRO A 44 16.00 3.88 5.41
N GLY A 45 16.34 4.25 4.19
CA GLY A 45 16.29 3.37 3.01
C GLY A 45 14.92 3.29 2.32
N HIS A 46 13.88 3.91 2.88
CA HIS A 46 12.58 4.02 2.23
C HIS A 46 12.51 5.31 1.39
N ALA A 47 12.07 5.18 0.14
CA ALA A 47 11.78 6.30 -0.75
C ALA A 47 10.42 6.93 -0.41
N GLY A 48 9.46 6.09 -0.02
CA GLY A 48 8.11 6.51 0.29
C GLY A 48 7.22 5.37 0.77
N ALA A 49 5.92 5.62 0.83
CA ALA A 49 4.92 4.60 1.09
C ALA A 49 3.54 5.06 0.62
N VAL A 50 2.65 4.12 0.35
CA VAL A 50 1.23 4.38 0.07
C VAL A 50 0.35 3.63 1.04
N ALA A 51 -0.80 4.22 1.35
CA ALA A 51 -1.93 3.56 1.97
C ALA A 51 -3.03 3.44 0.93
N PHE A 52 -3.57 2.24 0.74
CA PHE A 52 -4.68 1.99 -0.17
C PHE A 52 -5.66 0.99 0.46
N SER A 53 -6.85 0.91 -0.11
CA SER A 53 -7.81 -0.15 0.21
C SER A 53 -8.13 -0.97 -1.01
N ARG A 54 -8.42 -2.25 -0.80
CA ARG A 54 -8.88 -3.15 -1.86
C ARG A 54 -10.06 -3.95 -1.35
N THR A 55 -11.10 -4.06 -2.15
CA THR A 55 -12.28 -4.85 -1.81
C THR A 55 -12.25 -6.12 -2.63
N GLY A 56 -12.43 -7.29 -2.01
CA GLY A 56 -12.40 -8.55 -2.74
C GLY A 56 -13.14 -9.65 -2.02
N ASP A 57 -13.35 -10.76 -2.73
CA ASP A 57 -13.89 -11.99 -2.14
C ASP A 57 -12.71 -12.91 -1.76
N PRO A 58 -12.43 -13.10 -0.46
CA PRO A 58 -11.33 -13.95 -0.01
C PRO A 58 -11.48 -15.41 -0.46
N SER A 59 -12.68 -15.84 -0.85
CA SER A 59 -12.96 -17.20 -1.28
C SER A 59 -12.53 -17.45 -2.73
N SER A 60 -12.57 -16.43 -3.58
CA SER A 60 -12.14 -16.51 -4.98
C SER A 60 -10.73 -15.98 -5.20
N GLY A 61 -10.21 -15.17 -4.27
CA GLY A 61 -8.97 -14.42 -4.48
C GLY A 61 -9.13 -13.31 -5.53
N ASP A 62 -10.37 -12.99 -5.89
CA ASP A 62 -10.70 -11.90 -6.80
C ASP A 62 -10.77 -10.60 -5.99
N PHE A 63 -10.06 -9.59 -6.47
CA PHE A 63 -10.00 -8.31 -5.82
C PHE A 63 -10.24 -7.21 -6.84
N SER A 64 -11.04 -6.22 -6.46
CA SER A 64 -11.21 -4.98 -7.19
C SER A 64 -9.87 -4.24 -7.30
N ASP A 65 -9.83 -3.23 -8.17
CA ASP A 65 -8.71 -2.29 -8.21
C ASP A 65 -8.46 -1.65 -6.83
N ALA A 66 -7.18 -1.39 -6.54
CA ALA A 66 -6.76 -0.68 -5.35
C ALA A 66 -7.22 0.78 -5.39
N THR A 67 -7.88 1.23 -4.32
CA THR A 67 -8.23 2.64 -4.11
C THR A 67 -7.15 3.30 -3.25
N LEU A 68 -6.37 4.20 -3.83
CA LEU A 68 -5.35 4.96 -3.11
C LEU A 68 -6.00 5.90 -2.08
N ILE A 69 -5.58 5.78 -0.82
CA ILE A 69 -6.03 6.62 0.30
C ILE A 69 -5.06 7.78 0.52
N ARG A 70 -3.75 7.48 0.57
CA ARG A 70 -2.70 8.49 0.75
C ARG A 70 -1.34 7.99 0.24
N LYS A 71 -0.51 8.91 -0.22
CA LYS A 71 0.89 8.70 -0.65
C LYS A 71 1.81 9.59 0.18
N PHE A 72 3.00 9.07 0.51
CA PHE A 72 4.04 9.77 1.25
C PHE A 72 5.40 9.55 0.58
N GLY A 73 6.21 10.60 0.48
CA GLY A 73 7.56 10.52 -0.09
C GLY A 73 7.58 10.39 -1.62
N GLU A 74 8.70 9.89 -2.14
CA GLU A 74 8.93 9.67 -3.56
C GLU A 74 8.46 8.26 -3.92
N VAL A 75 7.21 8.18 -4.38
CA VAL A 75 6.59 6.96 -4.86
C VAL A 75 6.33 7.13 -6.36
N PRO A 76 6.43 6.08 -7.20
CA PRO A 76 5.99 6.17 -8.59
C PRO A 76 4.58 6.77 -8.72
N ASP A 77 4.35 7.55 -9.77
CA ASP A 77 3.01 8.08 -10.09
C ASP A 77 2.15 7.03 -10.79
N ASP A 78 2.79 6.08 -11.48
CA ASP A 78 2.13 4.89 -11.98
C ASP A 78 2.05 3.83 -10.89
N LEU A 79 0.83 3.65 -10.39
CA LEU A 79 0.44 2.73 -9.32
C LEU A 79 -0.48 1.62 -9.84
N SER A 80 -0.55 1.44 -11.16
CA SER A 80 -1.42 0.45 -11.82
C SER A 80 -1.06 -1.01 -11.51
N ALA A 81 0.11 -1.26 -10.92
CA ALA A 81 0.58 -2.59 -10.54
C ALA A 81 0.20 -3.03 -9.10
N LEU A 82 -0.56 -2.20 -8.36
CA LEU A 82 -1.09 -2.49 -7.02
C LEU A 82 -2.37 -3.33 -7.06
#